data_AF-A0A6N9C4K2-F1
#
_entry.id   AF-A0A6N9C4K2-F1
#
_cell.length_a   1.000
_cell.length_b   1.000
_cell.length_c   1.000
_cell.angle_alpha   90.00
_cell.angle_beta   90.00
_cell.angle_gamma   90.00
#
_symmetry.space_group_name_H-M   'P 1'
#
loop_
_entity.id
_entity.type
_entity.pdbx_description
1 polymer ?
#
loop_
_entity_poly.entity_id
_entity_poly.type
_entity_poly.pdbx_seq_one_letter_code
_entity_poly.pdbx_strand_id
1 'polypeptide(L)'
;MPNCTLKISRDWTQCFERRWRMKMMKNNIQAVRGYNFTHRDKLFIDANIWLFLYGPQRRRGRRVTIYSRAFKSILNAKSQIYIDVLIVSEFINRYARLKWQLAASCYGDFKNFRNSAHFKPVAQDIAADVKRVIGHCSRIESGFATLVIDDLLNDYAAGDSDFNDQVITELCKHNGLTLITNDRDFRSQEIPILTAYP
;
A
#
# COMPACT_ATOMS: atom_id res chain seq x y z
N MET A 1 45.13 7.66 29.99
CA MET A 1 43.70 7.42 29.71
C MET A 1 43.61 6.74 28.35
N PRO A 2 43.10 5.51 28.21
CA PRO A 2 42.84 4.93 26.89
C PRO A 2 41.38 5.12 26.48
N ASN A 3 41.17 5.73 25.31
CA ASN A 3 39.88 5.83 24.65
C ASN A 3 39.47 4.45 24.10
N CYS A 4 38.32 3.94 24.56
CA CYS A 4 37.68 2.75 24.05
C CYS A 4 36.72 3.13 22.92
N THR A 5 37.10 2.87 21.67
CA THR A 5 36.19 2.99 20.52
C THR A 5 35.67 1.60 20.17
N LEU A 6 34.43 1.33 20.53
CA LEU A 6 33.69 0.12 20.15
C LEU A 6 33.50 0.10 18.62
N LYS A 7 34.26 -0.75 17.93
CA LYS A 7 33.97 -1.15 16.54
C LYS A 7 32.74 -2.04 16.55
N ILE A 8 31.57 -1.47 16.25
CA ILE A 8 30.38 -2.25 15.89
C ILE A 8 30.67 -2.90 14.53
N SER A 9 30.72 -4.22 14.49
CA SER A 9 31.10 -4.98 13.31
C SER A 9 29.99 -4.95 12.23
N ARG A 10 30.40 -4.69 10.99
CA ARG A 10 29.59 -4.73 9.74
C ARG A 10 29.03 -6.13 9.39
N ASP A 11 29.22 -7.12 10.27
CA ASP A 11 28.92 -8.54 10.02
C ASP A 11 27.44 -8.90 10.22
N TRP A 12 26.73 -8.17 11.09
CA TRP A 12 25.35 -8.48 11.45
C TRP A 12 24.34 -8.15 10.34
N THR A 13 24.55 -7.06 9.61
CA THR A 13 23.72 -6.66 8.46
C THR A 13 23.85 -7.64 7.31
N GLN A 14 25.07 -8.09 6.99
CA GLN A 14 25.32 -9.03 5.89
C GLN A 14 24.71 -10.41 6.13
N CYS A 15 24.71 -10.89 7.36
CA CYS A 15 24.11 -12.18 7.71
C CYS A 15 22.57 -12.13 7.71
N PHE A 16 21.97 -10.99 8.07
CA PHE A 16 20.53 -10.78 8.01
C PHE A 16 20.03 -10.69 6.56
N GLU A 17 20.72 -9.91 5.71
CA GLU A 17 20.43 -9.81 4.28
C GLU A 17 20.53 -11.16 3.56
N ARG A 18 21.59 -11.94 3.81
CA ARG A 18 21.78 -13.26 3.17
C ARG A 18 20.69 -14.26 3.56
N ARG A 19 20.25 -14.25 4.83
CA ARG A 19 19.19 -15.16 5.32
C ARG A 19 17.80 -14.75 4.82
N TRP A 20 17.55 -13.46 4.62
CA TRP A 20 16.36 -12.96 3.94
C TRP A 20 16.35 -13.33 2.46
N ARG A 21 17.45 -13.07 1.75
CA ARG A 21 17.60 -13.33 0.31
C ARG A 21 17.43 -14.80 -0.06
N MET A 22 17.86 -15.74 0.79
CA MET A 22 17.60 -17.19 0.59
C MET A 22 16.13 -17.60 0.80
N LYS A 23 15.36 -16.86 1.60
CA LYS A 23 13.94 -17.13 1.86
C LYS A 23 13.03 -16.63 0.72
N MET A 24 13.52 -15.69 -0.08
CA MET A 24 12.82 -15.01 -1.20
C MET A 24 12.86 -15.76 -2.54
N MET A 25 13.51 -16.94 -2.64
CA MET A 25 13.49 -17.73 -3.88
C MET A 25 12.17 -18.48 -4.14
N LYS A 26 11.16 -18.32 -3.28
CA LYS A 26 9.80 -18.82 -3.47
C LYS A 26 8.96 -17.68 -4.01
N ASN A 27 8.36 -17.84 -5.21
CA ASN A 27 7.51 -16.85 -5.88
C ASN A 27 6.92 -15.82 -4.90
N ASN A 28 7.51 -14.61 -4.91
CA ASN A 28 7.13 -13.52 -4.03
C ASN A 28 5.68 -13.08 -4.23
N ILE A 29 5.03 -13.52 -5.32
CA ILE A 29 3.67 -13.18 -5.68
C ILE A 29 2.78 -14.41 -5.54
N GLN A 30 1.69 -14.27 -4.77
CA GLN A 30 0.71 -15.32 -4.58
C GLN A 30 -0.72 -14.82 -4.83
N ALA A 31 -1.62 -15.75 -5.14
CA ALA A 31 -3.03 -15.44 -5.24
C ALA A 31 -3.58 -15.05 -3.85
N VAL A 32 -4.20 -13.87 -3.74
CA VAL A 32 -4.95 -13.48 -2.54
C VAL A 32 -6.16 -14.40 -2.32
N ARG A 33 -6.70 -14.97 -3.42
CA ARG A 33 -7.81 -15.90 -3.37
C ARG A 33 -7.35 -17.24 -2.82
N GLY A 34 -7.85 -17.60 -1.65
CA GLY A 34 -7.53 -18.87 -0.99
C GLY A 34 -6.26 -18.79 -0.12
N TYR A 35 -5.67 -17.60 0.04
CA TYR A 35 -4.59 -17.41 1.00
C TYR A 35 -5.10 -17.66 2.43
N ASN A 36 -4.35 -18.43 3.21
CA ASN A 36 -4.69 -18.77 4.58
C ASN A 36 -4.14 -17.73 5.55
N PHE A 37 -4.91 -16.66 5.78
CA PHE A 37 -4.54 -15.60 6.70
C PHE A 37 -4.48 -16.08 8.15
N THR A 38 -3.56 -15.51 8.91
CA THR A 38 -3.27 -15.79 10.32
C THR A 38 -3.03 -14.49 11.09
N HIS A 39 -3.11 -14.54 12.41
CA HIS A 39 -2.80 -13.40 13.29
C HIS A 39 -1.34 -12.92 13.20
N ARG A 40 -0.44 -13.72 12.62
CA ARG A 40 0.98 -13.39 12.44
C ARG A 40 1.25 -12.61 11.15
N ASP A 41 0.30 -12.60 10.22
CA ASP A 41 0.46 -11.86 8.98
C ASP A 41 0.46 -10.36 9.27
N LYS A 42 1.49 -9.69 8.75
CA LYS A 42 1.63 -8.24 8.73
C LYS A 42 1.36 -7.76 7.32
N LEU A 43 0.24 -7.08 7.14
CA LEU A 43 -0.32 -6.77 5.82
C LEU A 43 -0.26 -5.27 5.59
N PHE A 44 0.18 -4.88 4.40
CA PHE A 44 0.09 -3.51 3.91
C PHE A 44 -0.87 -3.50 2.72
N ILE A 45 -1.98 -2.78 2.82
CA ILE A 45 -3.04 -2.81 1.79
C ILE A 45 -2.95 -1.54 0.95
N ASP A 46 -2.79 -1.74 -0.35
CA ASP A 46 -2.68 -0.67 -1.35
C ASP A 46 -4.00 0.13 -1.50
N ALA A 47 -3.90 1.39 -1.92
CA ALA A 47 -5.01 2.30 -2.13
C ALA A 47 -6.02 1.74 -3.15
N ASN A 48 -5.55 1.06 -4.20
CA ASN A 48 -6.44 0.44 -5.19
C ASN A 48 -7.38 -0.62 -4.58
N ILE A 49 -6.93 -1.32 -3.53
CA ILE A 49 -7.73 -2.31 -2.81
C ILE A 49 -8.74 -1.62 -1.90
N TRP A 50 -8.33 -0.56 -1.20
CA TRP A 50 -9.26 0.26 -0.42
C TRP A 50 -10.37 0.85 -1.27
N LEU A 51 -10.09 1.23 -2.53
CA LEU A 51 -11.12 1.67 -3.48
C LEU A 51 -12.08 0.55 -3.90
N PHE A 52 -11.63 -0.71 -3.95
CA PHE A 52 -12.55 -1.83 -4.17
C PHE A 52 -13.46 -2.08 -2.96
N LEU A 53 -12.99 -1.81 -1.75
CA LEU A 53 -13.72 -2.07 -0.50
C LEU A 53 -14.67 -0.93 -0.10
N TYR A 54 -14.19 0.32 -0.17
CA TYR A 54 -14.89 1.52 0.33
C TYR A 54 -15.13 2.58 -0.76
N GLY A 55 -14.46 2.46 -1.90
CA GLY A 55 -14.60 3.44 -2.99
C GLY A 55 -15.95 3.34 -3.72
N PRO A 56 -16.24 4.33 -4.58
CA PRO A 56 -17.49 4.42 -5.32
C PRO A 56 -17.41 3.46 -6.51
N GLN A 57 -18.49 2.71 -6.74
CA GLN A 57 -18.55 1.65 -7.74
C GLN A 57 -19.80 1.84 -8.58
N ARG A 58 -19.69 1.92 -9.92
CA ARG A 58 -20.89 1.84 -10.80
C ARG A 58 -21.53 0.45 -10.75
N ARG A 59 -20.70 -0.58 -10.76
CA ARG A 59 -21.10 -2.00 -10.74
C ARG A 59 -20.03 -2.79 -9.97
N ARG A 60 -20.47 -3.74 -9.15
CA ARG A 60 -19.56 -4.63 -8.42
C ARG A 60 -18.88 -5.60 -9.39
N GLY A 61 -17.60 -5.35 -9.67
CA GLY A 61 -16.79 -6.22 -10.51
C GLY A 61 -16.19 -7.41 -9.75
N ARG A 62 -15.59 -8.36 -10.48
CA ARG A 62 -14.94 -9.56 -9.93
C ARG A 62 -13.87 -9.23 -8.88
N ARG A 63 -13.10 -8.15 -9.07
CA ARG A 63 -12.07 -7.69 -8.12
C ARG A 63 -12.69 -7.31 -6.77
N VAL A 64 -13.79 -6.56 -6.76
CA VAL A 64 -14.53 -6.23 -5.52
C VAL A 64 -14.89 -7.50 -4.76
N THR A 65 -15.48 -8.49 -5.43
CA THR A 65 -15.84 -9.76 -4.78
C THR A 65 -14.63 -10.49 -4.19
N ILE A 66 -13.52 -10.54 -4.92
CA ILE A 66 -12.29 -11.19 -4.46
C ILE A 66 -11.74 -10.48 -3.22
N TYR A 67 -11.56 -9.17 -3.29
CA TYR A 67 -10.95 -8.39 -2.21
C TYR A 67 -11.89 -8.24 -1.00
N SER A 68 -13.21 -8.15 -1.18
CA SER A 68 -14.14 -8.18 -0.05
C SER A 68 -14.08 -9.51 0.70
N ARG A 69 -13.93 -10.64 0.00
CA ARG A 69 -13.76 -11.95 0.64
C ARG A 69 -12.42 -12.05 1.34
N ALA A 70 -11.33 -11.61 0.70
CA ALA A 70 -10.01 -11.58 1.31
C ALA A 70 -9.99 -10.71 2.58
N PHE A 71 -10.56 -9.51 2.52
CA PHE A 71 -10.65 -8.62 3.68
C PHE A 71 -11.45 -9.23 4.83
N LYS A 72 -12.58 -9.90 4.54
CA LYS A 72 -13.31 -10.66 5.56
C LYS A 72 -12.43 -11.73 6.22
N SER A 73 -11.64 -12.48 5.43
CA SER A 73 -10.73 -13.49 5.97
C SER A 73 -9.60 -12.88 6.82
N ILE A 74 -9.04 -11.75 6.39
CA ILE A 74 -8.03 -10.96 7.14
C ILE A 74 -8.58 -10.57 8.52
N LEU A 75 -9.78 -10.00 8.56
CA LEU A 75 -10.42 -9.59 9.82
C LEU A 75 -10.71 -10.79 10.74
N ASN A 76 -11.23 -11.88 10.18
CA ASN A 76 -11.52 -13.10 10.94
C ASN A 76 -10.25 -13.73 11.53
N ALA A 77 -9.15 -13.72 10.76
CA ALA A 77 -7.85 -14.22 11.20
C ALA A 77 -7.16 -13.30 12.21
N LYS A 78 -7.67 -12.08 12.42
CA LYS A 78 -7.07 -11.02 13.25
C LYS A 78 -5.64 -10.70 12.80
N SER A 79 -5.39 -10.71 11.50
CA SER A 79 -4.11 -10.28 10.93
C SER A 79 -3.86 -8.81 11.24
N GLN A 80 -2.59 -8.42 11.26
CA GLN A 80 -2.18 -7.04 11.54
C GLN A 80 -2.19 -6.26 10.23
N ILE A 81 -2.99 -5.20 10.15
CA ILE A 81 -3.09 -4.34 8.96
C ILE A 81 -2.37 -3.03 9.27
N TYR A 82 -1.49 -2.60 8.38
CA TYR A 82 -0.73 -1.37 8.49
C TYR A 82 -1.10 -0.39 7.38
N ILE A 83 -1.00 0.89 7.68
CA ILE A 83 -1.26 1.97 6.73
C ILE A 83 -0.30 3.14 6.96
N ASP A 84 0.16 3.73 5.86
CA ASP A 84 0.98 4.95 5.83
C ASP A 84 0.20 6.11 5.17
N VAL A 85 0.68 7.33 5.39
CA VAL A 85 0.11 8.56 4.81
C VAL A 85 0.03 8.53 3.28
N LEU A 86 0.97 7.87 2.58
CA LEU A 86 0.95 7.76 1.12
C LEU A 86 -0.33 7.05 0.65
N ILE A 87 -0.66 5.89 1.23
CA ILE A 87 -1.88 5.14 0.92
C ILE A 87 -3.14 5.97 1.23
N VAL A 88 -3.16 6.68 2.36
CA VAL A 88 -4.31 7.54 2.72
C VAL A 88 -4.47 8.66 1.70
N SER A 89 -3.37 9.30 1.30
CA SER A 89 -3.38 10.42 0.36
C SER A 89 -3.86 9.99 -1.03
N GLU A 90 -3.39 8.84 -1.51
CA GLU A 90 -3.79 8.30 -2.81
C GLU A 90 -5.25 7.85 -2.79
N PHE A 91 -5.67 7.14 -1.73
CA PHE A 91 -7.07 6.73 -1.56
C PHE A 91 -8.02 7.94 -1.61
N ILE A 92 -7.73 9.01 -0.85
CA ILE A 92 -8.54 10.24 -0.84
C ILE A 92 -8.60 10.86 -2.24
N ASN A 93 -7.45 11.05 -2.87
CA ASN A 93 -7.36 11.73 -4.17
C ASN A 93 -8.04 10.93 -5.27
N ARG A 94 -7.82 9.61 -5.30
CA ARG A 94 -8.41 8.73 -6.31
C ARG A 94 -9.91 8.57 -6.08
N TYR A 95 -10.36 8.49 -4.84
CA TYR A 95 -11.78 8.46 -4.51
C TYR A 95 -12.50 9.73 -5.00
N ALA A 96 -11.95 10.91 -4.69
CA ALA A 96 -12.48 12.19 -5.19
C ALA A 96 -12.56 12.23 -6.72
N ARG A 97 -11.51 11.77 -7.41
CA ARG A 97 -11.48 11.68 -8.89
C ARG A 97 -12.55 10.74 -9.43
N LEU A 98 -12.78 9.59 -8.79
CA LEU A 98 -13.84 8.68 -9.21
C LEU A 98 -15.23 9.31 -9.03
N LYS A 99 -15.52 9.96 -7.89
CA LYS A 99 -16.79 10.68 -7.69
C LYS A 99 -17.02 11.75 -8.77
N TRP A 100 -15.97 12.50 -9.13
CA TRP A 100 -16.02 13.45 -10.23
C TRP A 100 -16.39 12.77 -11.56
N GLN A 101 -15.67 11.72 -11.94
CA GLN A 101 -15.93 10.97 -13.18
C GLN A 101 -17.33 10.35 -13.23
N LEU A 102 -17.90 9.97 -12.08
CA LEU A 102 -19.19 9.28 -12.01
C LEU A 102 -20.39 10.21 -11.96
N ALA A 103 -20.28 11.36 -11.32
CA ALA A 103 -21.45 12.18 -10.94
C ALA A 103 -21.29 13.67 -11.22
N ALA A 104 -20.12 14.14 -11.64
CA ALA A 104 -19.82 15.57 -11.72
C ALA A 104 -18.89 15.92 -12.89
N SER A 105 -18.89 15.12 -13.96
CA SER A 105 -18.14 15.44 -15.18
C SER A 105 -18.65 16.71 -15.86
N CYS A 106 -19.87 17.16 -15.53
CA CYS A 106 -20.43 18.44 -15.98
C CYS A 106 -19.66 19.68 -15.47
N TYR A 107 -18.79 19.55 -14.47
CA TYR A 107 -17.96 20.66 -13.96
C TYR A 107 -16.72 20.94 -14.83
N GLY A 108 -16.59 20.29 -15.98
CA GLY A 108 -15.37 20.34 -16.77
C GLY A 108 -14.28 19.58 -16.04
N ASP A 109 -13.18 20.25 -15.67
CA ASP A 109 -12.05 19.61 -15.01
C ASP A 109 -12.28 19.30 -13.51
N PHE A 110 -11.40 18.46 -12.97
CA PHE A 110 -11.45 18.03 -11.57
C PHE A 110 -11.21 19.18 -10.57
N LYS A 111 -10.47 20.22 -10.95
CA LYS A 111 -10.15 21.35 -10.08
C LYS A 111 -11.39 22.20 -9.85
N ASN A 112 -12.17 22.48 -10.90
CA ASN A 112 -13.44 23.18 -10.83
C ASN A 112 -14.45 22.41 -9.96
N PHE A 113 -14.51 21.08 -10.12
CA PHE A 113 -15.31 20.24 -9.23
C PHE A 113 -14.90 20.41 -7.77
N ARG A 114 -13.61 20.31 -7.43
CA ARG A 114 -13.11 20.47 -6.04
C ARG A 114 -13.42 21.84 -5.43
N ASN A 115 -13.48 22.87 -6.26
CA ASN A 115 -13.80 24.24 -5.83
C ASN A 115 -15.31 24.52 -5.77
N SER A 116 -16.15 23.58 -6.22
CA SER A 116 -17.60 23.73 -6.20
C SER A 116 -18.21 23.45 -4.82
N ALA A 117 -19.38 24.01 -4.56
CA ALA A 117 -20.16 23.71 -3.36
C ALA A 117 -20.54 22.21 -3.25
N HIS A 118 -20.62 21.50 -4.38
CA HIS A 118 -20.95 20.08 -4.44
C HIS A 118 -19.84 19.18 -3.92
N PHE A 119 -18.59 19.67 -3.85
CA PHE A 119 -17.49 18.86 -3.35
C PHE A 119 -17.52 18.66 -1.84
N LYS A 120 -18.09 19.60 -1.06
CA LYS A 120 -18.13 19.51 0.41
C LYS A 120 -18.77 18.20 0.91
N PRO A 121 -19.99 17.82 0.48
CA PRO A 121 -20.58 16.53 0.88
C PRO A 121 -19.75 15.34 0.39
N VAL A 122 -19.13 15.41 -0.80
CA VAL A 122 -18.23 14.35 -1.29
C VAL A 122 -16.99 14.22 -0.40
N ALA A 123 -16.39 15.32 0.05
CA ALA A 123 -15.27 15.30 0.98
C ALA A 123 -15.66 14.75 2.35
N GLN A 124 -16.89 14.99 2.81
CA GLN A 124 -17.42 14.40 4.04
C GLN A 124 -17.59 12.88 3.92
N ASP A 125 -18.13 12.39 2.80
CA ASP A 125 -18.19 10.94 2.50
C ASP A 125 -16.78 10.32 2.53
N ILE A 126 -15.83 10.93 1.82
CA ILE A 126 -14.43 10.48 1.76
C ILE A 126 -13.83 10.43 3.17
N ALA A 127 -14.01 11.48 3.97
CA ALA A 127 -13.49 11.53 5.33
C ALA A 127 -14.12 10.45 6.23
N ALA A 128 -15.41 10.17 6.09
CA ALA A 128 -16.08 9.10 6.83
C ALA A 128 -15.53 7.72 6.44
N ASP A 129 -15.25 7.50 5.17
CA ASP A 129 -14.71 6.24 4.65
C ASP A 129 -13.25 6.03 5.08
N VAL A 130 -12.42 7.09 5.02
CA VAL A 130 -11.04 7.08 5.53
C VAL A 130 -11.01 6.73 7.02
N LYS A 131 -11.91 7.30 7.84
CA LYS A 131 -12.01 6.96 9.27
C LYS A 131 -12.29 5.47 9.49
N ARG A 132 -13.13 4.85 8.66
CA ARG A 132 -13.39 3.41 8.73
C ARG A 132 -12.17 2.59 8.34
N VAL A 133 -11.48 2.96 7.25
CA VAL A 133 -10.22 2.32 6.83
C VAL A 133 -9.17 2.37 7.94
N ILE A 134 -8.90 3.56 8.48
CA ILE A 134 -7.93 3.75 9.56
C ILE A 134 -8.34 2.99 10.83
N GLY A 135 -9.63 2.84 11.10
CA GLY A 135 -10.14 2.04 12.22
C GLY A 135 -9.77 0.55 12.16
N HIS A 136 -9.40 0.03 10.98
CA HIS A 136 -8.90 -1.34 10.81
C HIS A 136 -7.38 -1.46 10.88
N CYS A 137 -6.65 -0.34 10.91
CA CYS A 137 -5.21 -0.32 10.65
C CYS A 137 -4.40 0.24 11.84
N SER A 138 -3.19 -0.27 12.00
CA SER A 138 -2.13 0.39 12.76
C SER A 138 -1.41 1.38 11.84
N ARG A 139 -1.26 2.62 12.29
CA ARG A 139 -0.52 3.66 11.54
C ARG A 139 0.98 3.40 11.64
N ILE A 140 1.67 3.52 10.52
CA ILE A 140 3.14 3.44 10.46
C ILE A 140 3.68 4.66 9.72
N GLU A 141 4.98 4.90 9.88
CA GLU A 141 5.68 5.98 9.20
C GLU A 141 6.41 5.41 7.99
N SER A 142 6.44 6.18 6.90
CA SER A 142 7.03 5.85 5.60
C SER A 142 8.53 5.49 5.64
N GLY A 143 9.25 5.93 6.67
CA GLY A 143 10.70 5.79 6.76
C GLY A 143 11.45 6.83 5.92
N PHE A 144 10.77 7.89 5.43
CA PHE A 144 11.32 8.84 4.46
C PHE A 144 12.68 9.41 4.86
N ALA A 145 12.86 9.73 6.15
CA ALA A 145 14.11 10.26 6.68
C ALA A 145 15.32 9.30 6.57
N THR A 146 15.05 8.00 6.36
CA THR A 146 16.06 6.94 6.28
C THR A 146 16.21 6.35 4.88
N LEU A 147 15.40 6.80 3.91
CA LEU A 147 15.50 6.34 2.53
C LEU A 147 16.77 6.88 1.86
N VAL A 148 17.40 6.04 1.04
CA VAL A 148 18.47 6.47 0.15
C VAL A 148 17.81 7.08 -1.09
N ILE A 149 17.40 8.34 -0.99
CA ILE A 149 16.58 9.02 -2.01
C ILE A 149 17.24 9.02 -3.39
N ASP A 150 18.57 9.11 -3.46
CA ASP A 150 19.29 9.10 -4.75
C ASP A 150 19.07 7.79 -5.52
N ASP A 151 19.03 6.65 -4.83
CA ASP A 151 18.77 5.35 -5.45
C ASP A 151 17.34 5.29 -6.02
N LEU A 152 16.36 5.75 -5.23
CA LEU A 152 14.97 5.82 -5.67
C LEU A 152 14.81 6.77 -6.88
N LEU A 153 15.47 7.92 -6.87
CA LEU A 153 15.40 8.86 -7.99
C LEU A 153 16.07 8.31 -9.26
N ASN A 154 17.15 7.56 -9.13
CA ASN A 154 17.80 6.88 -10.25
C ASN A 154 16.87 5.80 -10.85
N ASP A 155 16.23 5.00 -10.01
CA ASP A 155 15.26 3.99 -10.45
C ASP A 155 14.02 4.63 -11.07
N TYR A 156 13.53 5.73 -10.50
CA TYR A 156 12.42 6.51 -11.06
C TYR A 156 12.78 7.08 -12.44
N ALA A 157 14.00 7.60 -12.61
CA ALA A 157 14.48 8.15 -13.87
C ALA A 157 14.58 7.09 -15.00
N ALA A 158 14.70 5.81 -14.65
CA ALA A 158 14.64 4.71 -15.62
C ALA A 158 13.23 4.51 -16.22
N GLY A 159 12.18 4.98 -15.53
CA GLY A 159 10.80 5.04 -16.05
C GLY A 159 9.95 3.79 -15.83
N ASP A 160 10.46 2.80 -15.09
CA ASP A 160 9.80 1.50 -14.90
C ASP A 160 8.92 1.41 -13.64
N SER A 161 8.90 2.43 -12.78
CA SER A 161 8.08 2.46 -11.56
C SER A 161 7.71 3.87 -11.10
N ASP A 162 6.57 4.02 -10.41
CA ASP A 162 6.20 5.26 -9.75
C ASP A 162 7.00 5.44 -8.44
N PHE A 163 7.31 6.69 -8.08
CA PHE A 163 8.07 6.98 -6.87
C PHE A 163 7.35 6.50 -5.60
N ASN A 164 6.02 6.62 -5.53
CA ASN A 164 5.28 6.15 -4.35
C ASN A 164 5.39 4.63 -4.20
N ASP A 165 5.37 3.88 -5.31
CA ASP A 165 5.49 2.42 -5.31
C ASP A 165 6.87 2.00 -4.79
N GLN A 166 7.92 2.74 -5.13
CA GLN A 166 9.26 2.51 -4.59
C GLN A 166 9.32 2.76 -3.09
N VAL A 167 8.76 3.88 -2.61
CA VAL A 167 8.69 4.19 -1.17
C VAL A 167 7.90 3.14 -0.40
N ILE A 168 6.73 2.72 -0.93
CA ILE A 168 5.91 1.65 -0.34
C ILE A 168 6.67 0.33 -0.30
N THR A 169 7.43 0.03 -1.35
CA THR A 169 8.25 -1.17 -1.42
C THR A 169 9.31 -1.19 -0.33
N GLU A 170 10.07 -0.11 -0.17
CA GLU A 170 11.09 0.01 0.88
C GLU A 170 10.48 -0.06 2.29
N LEU A 171 9.34 0.62 2.51
CA LEU A 171 8.59 0.50 3.75
C LEU A 171 8.17 -0.95 4.04
N CYS A 172 7.73 -1.70 3.03
CA CYS A 172 7.33 -3.10 3.19
C CYS A 172 8.53 -3.98 3.51
N LYS A 173 9.66 -3.79 2.81
CA LYS A 173 10.92 -4.51 3.07
C LYS A 173 11.40 -4.27 4.50
N HIS A 174 11.53 -3.00 4.90
CA HIS A 174 12.05 -2.61 6.21
C HIS A 174 11.21 -3.17 7.38
N ASN A 175 9.89 -3.25 7.20
CA ASN A 175 8.97 -3.69 8.26
C ASN A 175 8.56 -5.17 8.15
N GLY A 176 9.03 -5.88 7.11
CA GLY A 176 8.66 -7.26 6.82
C GLY A 176 7.16 -7.44 6.57
N LEU A 177 6.57 -6.55 5.76
CA LEU A 177 5.15 -6.53 5.43
C LEU A 177 4.88 -7.27 4.12
N THR A 178 3.70 -7.88 4.03
CA THR A 178 3.16 -8.42 2.79
C THR A 178 2.22 -7.39 2.15
N LEU A 179 2.54 -6.97 0.93
CA LEU A 179 1.72 -6.03 0.16
C LEU A 179 0.50 -6.75 -0.44
N ILE A 180 -0.68 -6.18 -0.27
CA ILE A 180 -1.89 -6.60 -0.98
C ILE A 180 -2.24 -5.51 -1.98
N THR A 181 -2.08 -5.83 -3.27
CA THR A 181 -2.31 -4.91 -4.38
C THR A 181 -3.01 -5.60 -5.55
N ASN A 182 -3.60 -4.82 -6.44
CA ASN A 182 -4.02 -5.27 -7.77
C ASN A 182 -3.21 -4.58 -8.88
N ASP A 183 -2.18 -3.80 -8.53
CA ASP A 183 -1.28 -3.22 -9.51
C ASP A 183 -0.29 -4.26 -10.02
N ARG A 184 -0.02 -4.21 -11.33
CA ARG A 184 0.93 -5.11 -11.97
C ARG A 184 2.36 -4.57 -11.85
N ASP A 185 2.52 -3.29 -11.57
CA ASP A 185 3.83 -2.64 -11.56
C ASP A 185 4.68 -3.09 -10.35
N PHE A 186 4.05 -3.58 -9.28
CA PHE A 186 4.76 -4.22 -8.16
C PHE A 186 5.34 -5.61 -8.48
N ARG A 187 5.07 -6.21 -9.65
CA ARG A 187 5.49 -7.61 -9.92
C ARG A 187 7.00 -7.81 -9.98
N SER A 188 7.77 -6.77 -10.28
CA SER A 188 9.23 -6.79 -10.30
C SER A 188 9.86 -6.61 -8.92
N GLN A 189 9.07 -6.29 -7.89
CA GLN A 189 9.58 -5.91 -6.58
C GLN A 189 9.91 -7.11 -5.69
N GLU A 190 11.00 -6.98 -4.93
CA GLU A 190 11.46 -8.01 -3.98
C GLU A 190 10.70 -7.96 -2.64
N ILE A 191 9.37 -8.02 -2.68
CA ILE A 191 8.51 -8.07 -1.48
C ILE A 191 7.43 -9.14 -1.62
N PRO A 192 6.94 -9.72 -0.51
CA PRO A 192 5.78 -10.61 -0.57
C PRO A 192 4.53 -9.85 -1.03
N ILE A 193 3.87 -10.35 -2.08
CA ILE A 193 2.70 -9.73 -2.72
C ILE A 193 1.53 -10.74 -2.76
N LEU A 194 0.35 -10.27 -2.38
CA LEU A 194 -0.92 -10.95 -2.62
C LEU A 194 -1.76 -10.16 -3.61
N THR A 195 -2.17 -10.81 -4.71
CA THR A 195 -2.98 -10.17 -5.75
C THR A 195 -4.08 -11.10 -6.26
N ALA A 196 -5.14 -10.55 -6.87
CA ALA A 196 -6.20 -11.34 -7.48
C ALA A 196 -5.72 -12.15 -8.70
N TYR A 197 -4.65 -11.68 -9.36
CA TYR A 197 -4.09 -12.26 -10.57
C TYR A 197 -2.56 -12.30 -10.43
N PRO A 198 -2.00 -13.34 -9.79
CA PRO A 198 -0.55 -13.51 -9.67
C PRO A 198 0.10 -13.68 -11.04
#